data_AF-A0A2G4G4I6-F1
#
_entry.id   AF-A0A2G4G4I6-F1
#
_cell.length_a   1.000
_cell.length_b   1.000
_cell.length_c   1.000
_cell.angle_alpha   90.00
_cell.angle_beta   90.00
_cell.angle_gamma   90.00
#
_symmetry.space_group_name_H-M   'P 1'
#
loop_
_entity.id
_entity.type
_entity.pdbx_description
1 polymer ?
#
loop_
_entity_poly.entity_id
_entity_poly.type
_entity_poly.pdbx_seq_one_letter_code
_entity_poly.pdbx_strand_id
1 'polypeptide(L)'
;MFAIATIALRVLIITNMPINKDLVQGLKKVDRDLAFMMECFVEVLEQLGHKDLAGTLPWMGKRKLRGVQIFSYRGVQAYSIAFQLLNMVEENASAQSKRIREDKSGLASDPGSWGKTFNRLRDQGLTEKQVAKRLSDIHVEPVLTAHPTEAKRATVLEIHRELYKLLVRRE
;
A
#
# COMPACT_ATOMS: atom_id res chain seq x y z
N MET A 1 -12.32 -8.54 1.12
CA MET A 1 -11.26 -7.57 0.75
C MET A 1 -11.76 -6.37 -0.07
N PHE A 2 -12.80 -6.48 -0.92
CA PHE A 2 -13.61 -5.32 -1.40
C PHE A 2 -14.15 -4.43 -0.26
N ALA A 3 -14.28 -5.03 0.93
CA ALA A 3 -14.69 -4.35 2.13
C ALA A 3 -13.71 -3.26 2.58
N ILE A 4 -12.38 -3.36 2.38
CA ILE A 4 -11.45 -2.43 3.06
C ILE A 4 -11.45 -1.03 2.42
N ALA A 5 -11.50 -0.90 1.09
CA ALA A 5 -11.58 0.41 0.45
C ALA A 5 -12.97 1.07 0.64
N THR A 6 -14.06 0.30 0.59
CA THR A 6 -15.41 0.81 0.86
C THR A 6 -15.67 1.08 2.36
N ILE A 7 -15.06 0.30 3.26
CA ILE A 7 -15.07 0.55 4.72
C ILE A 7 -14.16 1.74 5.04
N ALA A 8 -13.01 1.92 4.41
CA ALA A 8 -12.16 3.10 4.63
C ALA A 8 -12.93 4.37 4.23
N LEU A 9 -13.59 4.38 3.07
CA LEU A 9 -14.45 5.50 2.67
C LEU A 9 -15.66 5.69 3.60
N ARG A 10 -16.31 4.62 4.08
CA ARG A 10 -17.46 4.70 5.02
C ARG A 10 -17.05 5.09 6.44
N VAL A 11 -15.93 4.62 6.96
CA VAL A 11 -15.40 4.95 8.29
C VAL A 11 -14.96 6.42 8.30
N LEU A 12 -14.36 6.92 7.21
CA LEU A 12 -13.99 8.33 7.07
C LEU A 12 -15.19 9.28 6.97
N ILE A 13 -16.35 8.80 6.50
CA ILE A 13 -17.62 9.57 6.48
C ILE A 13 -18.30 9.59 7.86
N ILE A 14 -18.07 8.55 8.69
CA ILE A 14 -18.67 8.43 10.03
C ILE A 14 -17.87 9.22 11.09
N THR A 15 -16.54 9.32 10.94
CA THR A 15 -15.72 10.23 11.74
C THR A 15 -15.60 11.56 11.01
N ASN A 16 -16.15 12.64 11.57
CA ASN A 16 -16.09 14.02 11.04
C ASN A 16 -14.65 14.59 11.05
N MET A 17 -13.70 13.88 10.44
CA MET A 17 -12.32 14.30 10.24
C MET A 17 -12.28 15.17 8.98
N PRO A 18 -11.67 16.36 9.02
CA PRO A 18 -11.47 17.16 7.82
C PRO A 18 -10.68 16.32 6.82
N ILE A 19 -11.21 16.16 5.60
CA ILE A 19 -10.53 15.48 4.50
C ILE A 19 -9.24 16.27 4.23
N ASN A 20 -8.12 15.78 4.79
CA ASN A 20 -6.83 16.42 4.64
C ASN A 20 -6.43 16.37 3.15
N LYS A 21 -5.95 17.50 2.60
CA LYS A 21 -5.45 17.60 1.21
C LYS A 21 -4.44 16.50 0.88
N ASP A 22 -3.65 16.08 1.87
CA ASP A 22 -2.68 14.99 1.74
C ASP A 22 -3.34 13.64 1.41
N LEU A 23 -4.50 13.36 2.02
CA LEU A 23 -5.26 12.12 1.77
C LEU A 23 -5.81 12.10 0.34
N VAL A 24 -6.37 13.22 -0.11
CA VAL A 24 -6.89 13.36 -1.48
C VAL A 24 -5.76 13.20 -2.50
N GLN A 25 -4.59 13.77 -2.22
CA GLN A 25 -3.42 13.63 -3.08
C GLN A 25 -2.92 12.19 -3.12
N GLY A 26 -2.87 11.50 -1.98
CA GLY A 26 -2.52 10.08 -1.87
C GLY A 26 -3.47 9.18 -2.67
N LEU A 27 -4.79 9.38 -2.52
CA LEU A 27 -5.80 8.62 -3.27
C LEU A 27 -5.68 8.85 -4.78
N LYS A 28 -5.51 10.10 -5.23
CA LYS A 28 -5.29 10.40 -6.65
C LYS A 28 -4.02 9.74 -7.20
N LYS A 29 -3.00 9.56 -6.37
CA LYS A 29 -1.80 8.85 -6.76
C LYS A 29 -2.06 7.35 -6.90
N VAL A 30 -2.74 6.74 -5.93
CA VAL A 30 -3.19 5.34 -6.00
C VAL A 30 -3.94 5.10 -7.30
N ASP A 31 -4.91 5.95 -7.64
CA ASP A 31 -5.70 5.80 -8.87
C ASP A 31 -4.82 5.83 -10.14
N ARG A 32 -3.86 6.75 -10.22
CA ARG A 32 -2.96 6.88 -11.38
C ARG A 32 -2.02 5.70 -11.52
N ASP A 33 -1.38 5.31 -10.42
CA ASP A 33 -0.42 4.21 -10.42
C ASP A 33 -1.13 2.88 -10.69
N LEU A 34 -2.31 2.67 -10.09
CA LEU A 34 -3.13 1.49 -10.31
C LEU A 34 -3.57 1.40 -11.78
N ALA A 35 -4.04 2.50 -12.37
CA ALA A 35 -4.42 2.51 -13.79
C ALA A 35 -3.26 2.03 -14.68
N PHE A 36 -2.06 2.57 -14.47
CA PHE A 36 -0.88 2.14 -15.22
C PHE A 36 -0.52 0.66 -15.00
N MET A 37 -0.53 0.21 -13.74
CA MET A 37 -0.19 -1.18 -13.43
C MET A 37 -1.19 -2.16 -14.05
N MET A 38 -2.47 -1.77 -14.09
CA MET A 38 -3.51 -2.56 -14.73
C MET A 38 -3.44 -2.52 -16.26
N GLU A 39 -3.04 -1.40 -16.86
CA GLU A 39 -2.72 -1.31 -18.30
C GLU A 39 -1.59 -2.27 -18.67
N CYS A 40 -0.46 -2.23 -17.95
CA CYS A 40 0.65 -3.16 -18.15
C CYS A 40 0.22 -4.62 -18.00
N PHE A 41 -0.63 -4.91 -17.01
CA PHE A 41 -1.12 -6.27 -16.78
C PHE A 41 -2.05 -6.75 -17.90
N VAL A 42 -2.91 -5.86 -18.42
CA VAL A 42 -3.73 -6.15 -19.61
C VAL A 42 -2.84 -6.46 -20.80
N GLU A 43 -1.82 -5.66 -21.07
CA GLU A 43 -0.89 -5.90 -22.18
C GLU A 43 -0.23 -7.28 -22.08
N VAL A 44 0.25 -7.65 -20.90
CA VAL A 44 0.84 -8.99 -20.66
C VAL A 44 -0.18 -10.10 -20.94
N LEU A 45 -1.43 -9.97 -20.45
CA LEU A 45 -2.46 -10.98 -20.71
C LEU A 45 -2.79 -11.09 -22.20
N GLU A 46 -2.88 -9.96 -22.91
CA GLU A 46 -3.18 -9.96 -24.34
C GLU A 46 -2.04 -10.57 -25.17
N GLN A 47 -0.77 -10.29 -24.81
CA GLN A 47 0.42 -10.89 -25.44
C GLN A 47 0.49 -12.40 -25.22
N LEU A 48 0.01 -12.88 -24.07
CA LEU A 48 -0.10 -14.31 -23.77
C LEU A 48 -1.35 -14.97 -24.40
N GLY A 49 -2.15 -14.23 -25.16
CA GLY A 49 -3.35 -14.75 -25.82
C GLY A 49 -4.60 -14.84 -24.93
N HIS A 50 -4.58 -14.23 -23.74
CA HIS A 50 -5.66 -14.22 -22.75
C HIS A 50 -6.50 -12.94 -22.81
N LYS A 51 -6.94 -12.55 -24.01
CA LYS A 51 -7.78 -11.35 -24.22
C LYS A 51 -9.12 -11.41 -23.50
N ASP A 52 -9.64 -12.61 -23.34
CA ASP A 52 -10.87 -12.91 -22.63
C ASP A 52 -10.73 -12.55 -21.14
N LEU A 53 -9.63 -12.98 -20.51
CA LEU A 53 -9.30 -12.60 -19.12
C LEU A 53 -9.01 -11.11 -18.96
N ALA A 54 -8.25 -10.51 -19.88
CA ALA A 54 -7.96 -9.07 -19.87
C ALA A 54 -9.25 -8.22 -19.92
N GLY A 55 -10.29 -8.73 -20.58
CA GLY A 55 -11.63 -8.13 -20.61
C GLY A 55 -12.37 -8.18 -19.27
N THR A 56 -11.96 -9.05 -18.34
CA THR A 56 -12.64 -9.26 -17.04
C THR A 56 -11.96 -8.59 -15.86
N LEU A 57 -10.75 -8.03 -16.03
CA LEU A 57 -9.98 -7.47 -14.92
C LEU A 57 -10.72 -6.33 -14.19
N PRO A 58 -10.57 -6.23 -12.86
CA PRO A 58 -11.13 -5.14 -12.08
C PRO A 58 -10.50 -3.79 -12.48
N TRP A 59 -11.19 -2.69 -12.16
CA TRP A 59 -10.72 -1.30 -12.36
C TRP A 59 -10.51 -0.82 -13.81
N MET A 60 -10.67 -1.69 -14.82
CA MET A 60 -10.50 -1.35 -16.25
C MET A 60 -11.76 -0.75 -16.93
N GLY A 61 -12.56 0.05 -16.22
CA GLY A 61 -13.72 0.78 -16.79
C GLY A 61 -14.97 -0.08 -17.08
N LYS A 62 -15.85 0.37 -18.01
CA LYS A 62 -17.19 -0.21 -18.32
C LYS A 62 -17.18 -1.62 -18.93
N ARG A 63 -16.16 -2.45 -18.67
CA ARG A 63 -16.13 -3.84 -19.13
C ARG A 63 -17.02 -4.67 -18.22
N LYS A 64 -18.20 -5.06 -18.71
CA LYS A 64 -19.16 -5.89 -17.97
C LYS A 64 -18.48 -7.21 -17.60
N LEU A 65 -18.44 -7.51 -16.31
CA LEU A 65 -18.09 -8.82 -15.76
C LEU A 65 -18.95 -9.88 -16.46
N ARG A 66 -18.41 -10.57 -17.46
CA ARG A 66 -19.05 -11.78 -18.00
C ARG A 66 -18.79 -12.88 -16.99
N GLY A 67 -19.72 -13.03 -16.04
CA GLY A 67 -19.57 -13.77 -14.77
C GLY A 67 -19.17 -15.25 -14.84
N VAL A 68 -18.90 -15.82 -16.01
CA VAL A 68 -18.48 -17.23 -16.17
C VAL A 68 -16.95 -17.38 -16.17
N GLN A 69 -16.19 -16.39 -16.67
CA GLN A 69 -14.73 -16.54 -16.80
C GLN A 69 -13.92 -16.22 -15.53
N ILE A 70 -14.49 -15.41 -14.63
CA ILE A 70 -13.85 -15.01 -13.37
C ILE A 70 -13.60 -16.21 -12.46
N PHE A 71 -14.53 -17.17 -12.44
CA PHE A 71 -14.44 -18.36 -11.60
C PHE A 71 -13.59 -19.49 -12.21
N SER A 72 -12.97 -19.26 -13.37
CA SER A 72 -11.93 -20.15 -13.88
C SER A 72 -10.67 -20.04 -13.01
N TYR A 73 -9.85 -21.10 -12.98
CA TYR A 73 -8.56 -21.09 -12.27
C TYR A 73 -7.70 -19.87 -12.66
N ARG A 74 -7.62 -19.56 -13.95
CA ARG A 74 -6.86 -18.41 -14.47
C ARG A 74 -7.51 -17.07 -14.13
N GLY A 75 -8.84 -16.99 -14.12
CA GLY A 75 -9.58 -15.81 -13.69
C GLY A 75 -9.30 -15.46 -12.23
N VAL A 76 -9.41 -16.44 -11.34
CA VAL A 76 -9.08 -16.27 -9.91
C VAL A 76 -7.62 -15.85 -9.73
N GLN A 77 -6.69 -16.48 -10.47
CA GLN A 77 -5.28 -16.12 -10.43
C GLN A 77 -5.04 -14.68 -10.90
N ALA A 78 -5.65 -14.26 -12.00
CA ALA A 78 -5.53 -12.91 -12.54
C ALA A 78 -6.06 -11.86 -11.55
N TYR A 79 -7.18 -12.14 -10.88
CA TYR A 79 -7.69 -11.29 -9.80
C TYR A 79 -6.76 -11.25 -8.60
N SER A 80 -6.19 -12.39 -8.18
CA SER A 80 -5.20 -12.42 -7.10
C SER A 80 -4.00 -11.53 -7.42
N ILE A 81 -3.50 -11.57 -8.66
CA ILE A 81 -2.41 -10.70 -9.11
C ILE A 81 -2.86 -9.23 -9.10
N ALA A 82 -4.05 -8.92 -9.64
CA ALA A 82 -4.58 -7.56 -9.63
C ALA A 82 -4.70 -6.97 -8.21
N PHE A 83 -5.12 -7.77 -7.22
CA PHE A 83 -5.13 -7.35 -5.81
C PHE A 83 -3.72 -7.16 -5.23
N GLN A 84 -2.76 -7.99 -5.62
CA GLN A 84 -1.36 -7.79 -5.23
C GLN A 84 -0.81 -6.49 -5.82
N LEU A 85 -1.14 -6.15 -7.07
CA LEU A 85 -0.78 -4.88 -7.70
C LEU A 85 -1.37 -3.68 -6.94
N LEU A 86 -2.65 -3.75 -6.57
CA LEU A 86 -3.30 -2.73 -5.74
C LEU A 86 -2.55 -2.53 -4.42
N ASN A 87 -2.24 -3.62 -3.70
CA ASN A 87 -1.53 -3.52 -2.42
C ASN A 87 -0.17 -2.82 -2.57
N MET A 88 0.60 -3.13 -3.62
CA MET A 88 1.89 -2.49 -3.88
C MET A 88 1.73 -0.99 -4.18
N VAL A 89 0.71 -0.61 -4.94
CA VAL A 89 0.39 0.79 -5.24
C VAL A 89 -0.02 1.56 -3.99
N GLU A 90 -0.87 0.99 -3.15
CA GLU A 90 -1.30 1.60 -1.88
C GLU A 90 -0.12 1.78 -0.90
N GLU A 91 0.73 0.76 -0.79
CA GLU A 91 1.94 0.82 0.04
C GLU A 91 2.89 1.92 -0.44
N ASN A 92 3.12 2.00 -1.75
CA ASN A 92 3.97 3.03 -2.35
C ASN A 92 3.40 4.44 -2.13
N ALA A 93 2.10 4.64 -2.38
CA ALA A 93 1.44 5.92 -2.14
C ALA A 93 1.53 6.34 -0.66
N SER A 94 1.34 5.40 0.27
CA SER A 94 1.51 5.66 1.71
C SER A 94 2.93 6.09 2.06
N ALA A 95 3.95 5.37 1.55
CA ALA A 95 5.35 5.70 1.77
C ALA A 95 5.71 7.09 1.23
N GLN A 96 5.25 7.43 0.03
CA GLN A 96 5.48 8.74 -0.58
C GLN A 96 4.74 9.87 0.15
N SER A 97 3.48 9.64 0.56
CA SER A 97 2.74 10.60 1.36
C SER A 97 3.40 10.87 2.72
N LYS A 98 4.09 9.91 3.31
CA LYS A 98 4.93 10.13 4.50
C LYS A 98 6.14 11.00 4.18
N ARG A 99 6.92 10.66 3.15
CA ARG A 99 8.09 11.44 2.71
C ARG A 99 7.75 12.90 2.42
N ILE A 100 6.70 13.15 1.64
CA ILE A 100 6.25 14.52 1.30
C ILE A 100 5.88 15.32 2.55
N ARG A 101 5.26 14.67 3.55
CA ARG A 101 4.87 15.34 4.80
C ARG A 101 6.09 15.60 5.70
N GLU A 102 7.02 14.66 5.76
CA GLU A 102 8.31 14.85 6.44
C GLU A 102 9.12 15.98 5.80
N ASP A 103 9.18 16.07 4.48
CA ASP A 103 9.89 17.13 3.75
C ASP A 103 9.24 18.52 3.96
N LYS A 104 7.91 18.60 3.93
CA LYS A 104 7.18 19.88 4.05
C LYS A 104 7.04 20.39 5.49
N SER A 105 6.86 19.47 6.44
CA SER A 105 6.45 19.79 7.81
C SER A 105 7.44 19.28 8.86
N GLY A 106 8.58 18.73 8.41
CA GLY A 106 9.67 18.24 9.25
C GLY A 106 9.42 16.85 9.82
N LEU A 107 10.44 16.29 10.46
CA LEU A 107 10.47 14.94 11.03
C LEU A 107 9.42 14.68 12.13
N ALA A 108 8.82 15.74 12.70
CA ALA A 108 7.81 15.65 13.76
C ALA A 108 6.36 15.71 13.24
N SER A 109 6.19 15.80 11.92
CA SER A 109 4.89 15.92 11.27
C SER A 109 4.04 14.65 11.38
N ASP A 110 4.69 13.49 11.50
CA ASP A 110 4.01 12.21 11.50
C ASP A 110 3.63 11.68 12.90
N PRO A 111 2.39 11.20 13.12
CA PRO A 111 2.03 10.47 14.32
C PRO A 111 2.92 9.22 14.48
N GLY A 112 3.54 9.08 15.66
CA GLY A 112 4.45 7.97 15.93
C GLY A 112 5.84 8.12 15.32
N SER A 113 6.16 9.24 14.65
CA SER A 113 7.52 9.49 14.18
C SER A 113 8.49 9.69 15.36
N TRP A 114 9.78 9.40 15.10
CA TRP A 114 10.85 9.69 16.06
C TRP A 114 10.92 11.18 16.38
N GLY A 115 10.82 12.06 15.38
CA GLY A 115 10.87 13.51 15.60
C GLY A 115 9.76 14.00 16.54
N LYS A 116 8.53 13.49 16.38
CA LYS A 116 7.41 13.85 17.26
C LYS A 116 7.62 13.32 18.68
N THR A 117 8.14 12.10 18.79
CA THR A 117 8.44 11.47 20.08
C THR A 117 9.54 12.22 20.83
N PHE A 118 10.64 12.58 20.16
CA PHE A 118 11.74 13.32 20.78
C PHE A 118 11.33 14.74 21.19
N ASN A 119 10.55 15.44 20.36
CA ASN A 119 9.97 16.73 20.75
C ASN A 119 9.14 16.60 22.03
N ARG A 120 8.25 15.60 22.09
CA ARG A 120 7.43 15.35 23.29
C ARG A 120 8.28 15.06 24.53
N LEU A 121 9.35 14.29 24.42
CA LEU A 121 10.25 14.01 25.55
C LEU A 121 10.99 15.27 26.00
N ARG A 122 11.45 16.10 25.05
CA ARG A 122 12.09 17.39 25.37
C ARG A 122 11.12 18.33 26.07
N ASP A 123 9.87 18.41 25.61
CA ASP A 123 8.82 19.26 26.21
C ASP A 123 8.46 18.80 27.63
N GLN A 124 8.72 17.52 27.94
CA GLN A 124 8.63 16.96 29.30
C GLN A 124 9.87 17.22 30.17
N GLY A 125 10.85 17.98 29.67
CA GLY A 125 12.07 18.35 30.37
C GLY A 125 13.16 17.27 30.38
N LEU A 126 13.04 16.22 29.56
CA LEU A 126 14.09 15.20 29.45
C LEU A 126 15.24 15.71 28.59
N THR A 127 16.45 15.56 29.11
CA THR A 127 17.68 15.87 28.37
C THR A 127 18.02 14.76 27.39
N GLU A 128 18.74 15.11 26.31
CA GLU A 128 19.22 14.17 25.30
C GLU A 128 20.02 13.01 25.92
N LYS A 129 20.86 13.30 26.93
CA LYS A 129 21.63 12.28 27.66
C LYS A 129 20.75 11.27 28.40
N GLN A 130 19.65 11.73 29.01
CA GLN A 130 18.70 10.85 29.69
C GLN A 130 17.95 9.97 28.68
N VAL A 131 17.53 10.55 27.55
CA VAL A 131 16.86 9.81 26.48
C VAL A 131 17.79 8.75 25.88
N ALA A 132 19.03 9.12 25.54
CA ALA A 132 20.03 8.19 25.00
C ALA A 132 20.33 7.04 25.98
N LYS A 133 20.48 7.33 27.28
CA LYS A 133 20.67 6.31 28.32
C LYS A 133 19.48 5.35 28.42
N ARG A 134 18.24 5.82 28.24
CA ARG A 134 17.07 4.93 28.26
C ARG A 134 16.92 4.13 26.98
N LEU A 135 17.26 4.71 25.83
CA LEU A 135 17.25 3.99 24.56
C LEU A 135 18.20 2.80 24.54
N SER A 136 19.36 2.89 25.21
CA SER A 136 20.29 1.75 25.32
C SER A 136 19.72 0.57 26.10
N ASP A 137 18.72 0.81 26.96
CA ASP A 137 18.07 -0.22 27.78
C ASP A 137 16.84 -0.83 27.08
N ILE A 138 16.41 -0.27 25.93
CA ILE A 138 15.22 -0.74 25.21
C ILE A 138 15.59 -1.97 24.38
N HIS A 139 14.88 -3.07 24.64
CA HIS A 139 14.96 -4.29 23.84
C HIS A 139 13.62 -4.54 23.14
N VAL A 140 13.66 -4.77 21.84
CA VAL A 140 12.49 -5.12 21.02
C VAL A 140 12.80 -6.40 20.27
N GLU A 141 12.04 -7.46 20.57
CA GLU A 141 12.17 -8.76 19.92
C GLU A 141 10.90 -9.05 19.10
N PRO A 142 10.94 -8.87 17.77
CA PRO A 142 9.82 -9.24 16.91
C PRO A 142 9.75 -10.77 16.76
N VAL A 143 8.71 -11.39 17.31
CA VAL A 143 8.44 -12.83 17.12
C VAL A 143 7.62 -13.02 15.86
N LEU A 144 8.25 -13.54 14.81
CA LEU A 144 7.56 -13.88 13.56
C LEU A 144 6.75 -15.16 13.75
N THR A 145 5.42 -15.02 13.70
CA THR A 145 4.52 -16.17 13.70
C THR A 145 4.21 -16.59 12.28
N ALA A 146 4.12 -17.89 12.01
CA ALA A 146 3.58 -18.36 10.74
C ALA A 146 2.14 -17.85 10.59
N HIS A 147 1.83 -17.20 9.47
CA HIS A 147 0.44 -16.92 9.14
C HIS A 147 -0.19 -18.23 8.64
N PRO A 148 -1.27 -18.76 9.27
CA PRO A 148 -1.81 -20.10 9.00
C PRO A 148 -2.29 -20.38 7.57
N THR A 149 -2.32 -19.37 6.69
CA THR A 149 -2.86 -19.49 5.33
C THR A 149 -1.96 -18.88 4.25
N GLU A 150 -0.77 -18.37 4.60
CA GLU A 150 0.05 -17.58 3.69
C GLU A 150 1.50 -18.09 3.58
N ALA A 151 1.66 -19.36 3.19
CA ALA A 151 2.95 -19.86 2.72
C ALA A 151 3.25 -19.29 1.32
N LYS A 152 3.68 -18.03 1.24
CA LYS A 152 4.16 -17.44 -0.02
C LYS A 152 5.50 -18.09 -0.37
N ARG A 153 5.62 -18.67 -1.57
CA ARG A 153 6.90 -19.17 -2.10
C ARG A 153 7.88 -18.00 -2.18
N ALA A 154 9.12 -18.21 -1.76
CA ALA A 154 10.15 -17.16 -1.75
C ALA A 154 10.32 -16.47 -3.11
N THR A 155 10.22 -17.23 -4.20
CA THR A 155 10.31 -16.73 -5.57
C THR A 155 9.20 -15.72 -5.93
N VAL A 156 7.99 -15.94 -5.41
CA VAL A 156 6.85 -15.02 -5.64
C VAL A 156 7.10 -13.71 -4.90
N LEU A 157 7.59 -13.77 -3.65
CA LEU A 157 7.96 -12.58 -2.88
C LEU A 157 9.06 -11.77 -3.57
N GLU A 158 10.04 -12.44 -4.15
CA GLU A 158 11.12 -11.80 -4.90
C GLU A 158 10.61 -11.06 -6.14
N ILE A 159 9.73 -11.70 -6.94
CA ILE A 159 9.09 -11.06 -8.10
C ILE A 159 8.28 -9.83 -7.67
N HIS A 160 7.50 -9.93 -6.60
CA HIS A 160 6.75 -8.78 -6.05
C HIS A 160 7.68 -7.66 -5.61
N ARG A 161 8.80 -7.99 -4.96
CA ARG A 161 9.79 -7.00 -4.52
C ARG A 161 10.43 -6.29 -5.70
N GLU A 162 10.81 -7.00 -6.76
CA GLU A 162 11.37 -6.39 -7.96
C GLU A 162 10.36 -5.50 -8.67
N LEU A 163 9.10 -5.94 -8.78
CA LEU A 163 8.04 -5.11 -9.34
C LEU A 163 7.81 -3.84 -8.50
N TYR A 164 7.81 -3.95 -7.17
CA TYR A 164 7.70 -2.80 -6.28
C TYR A 164 8.88 -1.83 -6.47
N LYS A 165 10.12 -2.32 -6.59
CA LYS A 165 11.29 -1.47 -6.87
C LYS A 165 11.15 -0.73 -8.20
N LEU A 166 10.65 -1.39 -9.25
CA LEU A 166 10.40 -0.76 -10.55
C LEU A 166 9.33 0.33 -10.46
N LEU A 167 8.25 0.08 -9.71
CA LEU A 167 7.21 1.07 -9.44
C LEU A 167 7.79 2.31 -8.75
N VAL A 168 8.60 2.13 -7.71
CA VAL A 168 9.25 3.23 -6.97
C VAL A 168 10.25 3.99 -7.85
N ARG A 169 11.03 3.31 -8.70
CA ARG A 169 12.01 3.96 -9.60
C ARG A 169 11.38 4.81 -10.70
N ARG A 170 10.11 4.57 -11.03
CA ARG A 170 9.41 5.32 -12.05
C ARG A 170 9.02 6.74 -11.58
N GLU A 171 8.95 6.94 -10.28
CA GLU A 171 8.59 8.22 -9.65
C GLU A 171 9.72 9.25 -9.75
#